data_AF-A0AB39BWQ7-F1
#
_entry.id   AF-A0AB39BWQ7-F1
#
_cell.length_a   1.000
_cell.length_b   1.000
_cell.length_c   1.000
_cell.angle_alpha   90.00
_cell.angle_beta   90.00
_cell.angle_gamma   90.00
#
_symmetry.space_group_name_H-M   'P 1'
#
loop_
_entity.id
_entity.type
_entity.pdbx_description
1 polymer ?
#
loop_
_entity_poly.entity_id
_entity_poly.type
_entity_poly.pdbx_seq_one_letter_code
_entity_poly.pdbx_strand_id
1 'polypeptide(L)'
;MGKFILIGAVIGSLVGMLMNITMATGIIAGVIIGAIIGTWTKKNHSSEASDDHQTTMQLKEEELDIKKERVQTGEVKIHKEVVEDQKTITIPVKREEMVIEAGSEEELRIPLKEEEIDISKHPVQLNEVTVEKHQVEDVQHIKETLKKETAVVESEGQADVVEEEDK
;
A
#
# COMPACT_ATOMS: atom_id res chain seq x y z
N MET A 1 -31.79 25.31 35.83
CA MET A 1 -30.99 24.12 36.20
C MET A 1 -31.79 22.87 35.79
N GLY A 2 -31.79 22.34 34.58
CA GLY A 2 -30.86 22.47 33.46
C GLY A 2 -30.02 21.20 33.31
N LYS A 3 -30.54 20.22 32.53
CA LYS A 3 -29.84 19.05 31.94
C LYS A 3 -29.62 17.79 32.80
N PHE A 4 -30.67 17.14 33.33
CA PHE A 4 -30.61 15.69 33.69
C PHE A 4 -31.90 14.88 33.44
N ILE A 5 -32.98 15.49 32.94
CA ILE A 5 -34.27 14.79 32.70
C ILE A 5 -34.31 14.06 31.34
N LEU A 6 -33.35 14.31 30.43
CA LEU A 6 -33.42 13.82 29.05
C LEU A 6 -32.86 12.41 28.79
N ILE A 7 -32.07 11.82 29.70
CA ILE A 7 -31.48 10.49 29.46
C ILE A 7 -32.39 9.34 29.94
N GLY A 8 -33.24 9.59 30.94
CA GLY A 8 -34.21 8.60 31.41
C GLY A 8 -35.39 8.34 30.46
N ALA A 9 -35.69 9.26 29.53
CA ALA A 9 -36.79 9.12 28.59
C ALA A 9 -36.48 8.24 27.37
N VAL A 10 -35.20 8.09 27.01
CA VAL A 10 -34.78 7.34 25.81
C VAL A 10 -34.74 5.82 26.09
N ILE A 11 -34.32 5.41 27.29
CA ILE A 11 -34.27 3.98 27.68
C ILE A 11 -35.68 3.42 27.91
N GLY A 12 -36.60 4.22 28.46
CA GLY A 12 -38.00 3.82 28.63
C GLY A 12 -38.80 3.67 27.32
N SER A 13 -38.42 4.40 26.26
CA SER A 13 -39.10 4.31 24.97
C SER A 13 -38.75 3.04 24.19
N LEU A 14 -37.54 2.50 24.36
CA LEU A 14 -37.08 1.31 23.64
C LEU A 14 -37.69 0.01 24.20
N VAL A 15 -38.02 -0.03 25.50
CA VAL A 15 -38.71 -1.18 26.12
C VAL A 15 -40.22 -1.14 25.91
N GLY A 16 -40.81 0.04 25.73
CA GLY A 16 -42.24 0.21 25.42
C GLY A 16 -42.64 -0.17 24.00
N MET A 17 -41.69 -0.29 23.06
CA MET A 17 -41.98 -0.62 21.65
C MET A 17 -42.12 -2.14 21.39
N LEU A 18 -41.93 -2.99 22.41
CA LEU A 18 -42.09 -4.45 22.34
C LEU A 18 -43.41 -4.98 22.94
N MET A 19 -44.23 -4.12 23.55
CA MET A 19 -45.59 -4.48 23.97
C MET A 19 -46.57 -3.38 23.56
N ASN A 20 -47.45 -3.73 22.63
CA ASN A 20 -48.45 -2.88 22.02
C ASN A 20 -49.53 -2.46 23.06
N ILE A 21 -49.23 -1.47 23.92
CA ILE A 21 -50.17 -0.92 24.89
C ILE A 21 -50.47 0.53 24.54
N THR A 22 -51.68 0.72 24.02
CA THR A 22 -52.22 1.98 23.53
C THR A 22 -52.41 2.98 24.67
N MET A 23 -52.03 4.22 24.35
CA MET A 23 -52.07 5.44 25.13
C MET A 23 -53.47 5.78 25.67
N ALA A 24 -53.94 5.12 26.73
CA ALA A 24 -55.14 5.53 27.46
C ALA A 24 -55.15 4.97 28.89
N THR A 25 -55.20 5.88 29.85
CA THR A 25 -55.41 5.67 31.31
C THR A 25 -54.18 5.31 32.15
N GLY A 26 -53.95 6.06 33.24
CA GLY A 26 -53.31 5.48 34.42
C GLY A 26 -52.16 6.21 35.11
N ILE A 27 -51.95 7.52 34.89
CA ILE A 27 -51.26 8.36 35.90
C ILE A 27 -52.11 8.23 37.18
N ILE A 28 -51.72 7.44 38.19
CA ILE A 28 -52.12 7.51 39.62
C ILE A 28 -51.54 6.36 40.49
N ALA A 29 -50.93 5.29 39.95
CA ALA A 29 -50.49 4.14 40.77
C ALA A 29 -48.99 4.09 41.18
N GLY A 30 -48.31 5.23 41.38
CA GLY A 30 -46.85 5.26 41.60
C GLY A 30 -46.35 5.73 42.98
N VAL A 31 -47.23 6.09 43.92
CA VAL A 31 -46.84 6.76 45.20
C VAL A 31 -46.98 5.85 46.43
N ILE A 32 -47.75 4.76 46.36
CA ILE A 32 -48.11 4.00 47.57
C ILE A 32 -47.12 2.85 47.91
N ILE A 33 -46.35 2.33 46.94
CA ILE A 33 -45.41 1.22 47.20
C ILE A 33 -44.10 1.70 47.87
N GLY A 34 -43.78 3.00 47.79
CA GLY A 34 -42.55 3.57 48.38
C GLY A 34 -42.58 3.76 49.91
N ALA A 35 -43.72 3.59 50.57
CA ALA A 35 -43.90 3.98 51.98
C ALA A 35 -43.90 2.81 53.00
N ILE A 36 -43.82 1.53 52.57
CA ILE A 36 -44.03 0.38 53.47
C ILE A 36 -42.76 -0.44 53.79
N ILE A 37 -41.63 -0.26 53.11
CA ILE A 37 -40.41 -1.08 53.38
C ILE A 37 -39.26 -0.29 54.05
N GLY A 38 -39.35 1.04 54.15
CA GLY A 38 -38.22 1.88 54.58
C GLY A 38 -38.12 2.25 56.07
N THR A 39 -38.95 1.69 56.96
CA THR A 39 -38.97 2.08 58.38
C THR A 39 -38.81 0.86 59.29
N TRP A 40 -37.56 0.54 59.61
CA TRP A 40 -37.03 0.11 60.92
C TRP A 40 -35.86 -0.85 60.77
N THR A 41 -34.65 -0.32 60.90
CA THR A 41 -33.62 -0.81 61.85
C THR A 41 -32.41 0.12 61.75
N LYS A 42 -32.47 1.19 62.55
CA LYS A 42 -31.26 1.89 62.95
C LYS A 42 -30.50 0.96 63.90
N LYS A 43 -29.41 0.36 63.44
CA LYS A 43 -28.34 -0.12 64.34
C LYS A 43 -27.03 0.47 63.85
N ASN A 44 -26.52 1.43 64.61
CA ASN A 44 -25.12 1.85 64.55
C ASN A 44 -24.24 0.60 64.60
N HIS A 45 -23.45 0.36 63.55
CA HIS A 45 -22.10 -0.18 63.66
C HIS A 45 -21.20 0.75 62.86
N SER A 46 -20.17 1.21 63.56
CA SER A 46 -18.86 1.62 63.07
C SER A 46 -18.70 1.75 61.55
N SER A 47 -18.38 2.96 61.14
CA SER A 47 -17.65 3.23 59.90
C SER A 47 -16.31 2.48 59.93
N GLU A 48 -16.30 1.21 59.55
CA GLU A 48 -15.15 0.64 58.85
C GLU A 48 -15.28 1.12 57.42
N ALA A 49 -14.59 2.22 57.11
CA ALA A 49 -14.17 2.44 55.75
C ALA A 49 -13.17 1.32 55.46
N SER A 50 -13.66 0.20 54.91
CA SER A 50 -12.81 -0.68 54.12
C SER A 50 -12.43 0.14 52.90
N ASP A 51 -11.32 0.83 53.06
CA ASP A 51 -10.66 1.63 52.07
C ASP A 51 -10.02 0.66 51.07
N ASP A 52 -10.86 0.10 50.20
CA ASP A 52 -10.47 -0.82 49.13
C ASP A 52 -9.77 0.01 48.05
N HIS A 53 -8.50 0.35 48.30
CA HIS A 53 -7.64 1.10 47.40
C HIS A 53 -7.25 0.22 46.22
N GLN A 54 -8.16 0.05 45.26
CA GLN A 54 -7.83 -0.57 43.98
C GLN A 54 -6.92 0.36 43.18
N THR A 55 -5.63 -0.01 43.07
CA THR A 55 -4.65 0.70 42.23
C THR A 55 -4.43 -0.10 40.94
N THR A 56 -4.75 0.50 39.79
CA THR A 56 -4.55 -0.13 38.48
C THR A 56 -3.28 0.39 37.81
N MET A 57 -2.40 -0.51 37.39
CA MET A 57 -1.23 -0.20 36.57
C MET A 57 -1.48 -0.59 35.12
N GLN A 58 -1.17 0.30 34.17
CA GLN A 58 -1.24 -0.01 32.73
C GLN A 58 0.14 -0.39 32.24
N LEU A 59 0.30 -1.64 31.80
CA LEU A 59 1.52 -2.14 31.19
C LEU A 59 1.46 -1.96 29.67
N LYS A 60 2.62 -1.71 29.05
CA LYS A 60 2.75 -1.53 27.60
C LYS A 60 3.70 -2.56 26.97
N GLU A 61 3.43 -2.89 25.72
CA GLU A 61 4.24 -3.76 24.88
C GLU A 61 4.52 -3.05 23.54
N GLU A 62 5.76 -3.18 23.04
CA GLU A 62 6.16 -2.64 21.74
C GLU A 62 5.81 -3.62 20.61
N GLU A 63 5.28 -3.10 19.50
CA GLU A 63 4.98 -3.85 18.28
C GLU A 63 5.87 -3.39 17.10
N LEU A 64 6.31 -4.32 16.25
CA LEU A 64 7.14 -4.02 15.08
C LEU A 64 6.29 -3.90 13.80
N ASP A 65 6.33 -2.73 13.15
CA ASP A 65 5.67 -2.48 11.85
C ASP A 65 6.72 -2.36 10.73
N ILE A 66 6.67 -3.25 9.73
CA ILE A 66 7.64 -3.29 8.61
C ILE A 66 6.96 -2.83 7.32
N LYS A 67 7.50 -1.76 6.74
CA LYS A 67 7.04 -1.22 5.44
C LYS A 67 8.16 -1.30 4.40
N LYS A 68 7.78 -1.66 3.18
CA LYS A 68 8.68 -1.71 2.02
C LYS A 68 8.29 -0.61 1.04
N GLU A 69 9.28 0.19 0.66
CA GLU A 69 9.11 1.23 -0.36
C GLU A 69 9.89 0.87 -1.62
N ARG A 70 9.34 1.26 -2.78
CA ARG A 70 10.02 1.09 -4.06
C ARG A 70 10.89 2.31 -4.32
N VAL A 71 12.20 2.11 -4.42
CA VAL A 71 13.16 3.16 -4.75
C VAL A 71 13.78 2.90 -6.11
N GLN A 72 14.03 3.95 -6.89
CA GLN A 72 14.75 3.83 -8.16
C GLN A 72 16.24 3.67 -7.90
N THR A 73 16.81 2.55 -8.33
CA THR A 73 18.22 2.21 -8.09
C THR A 73 19.12 2.43 -9.30
N GLY A 74 18.54 2.64 -10.49
CA GLY A 74 19.31 2.85 -11.71
C GLY A 74 18.46 3.28 -12.91
N GLU A 75 19.16 3.59 -14.00
CA GLU A 75 18.59 3.99 -15.29
C GLU A 75 19.34 3.26 -16.41
N VAL A 76 18.61 2.75 -17.40
CA VAL A 76 19.18 2.13 -18.61
C VAL A 76 18.80 3.00 -19.80
N LYS A 77 19.78 3.45 -20.57
CA LYS A 77 19.58 4.24 -21.79
C LYS A 77 19.96 3.41 -23.00
N ILE A 78 19.01 3.23 -23.91
CA ILE A 78 19.20 2.51 -25.16
C ILE A 78 19.20 3.53 -26.28
N HIS A 79 20.24 3.52 -27.11
CA HIS A 79 20.30 4.33 -28.31
C HIS A 79 20.87 3.52 -29.46
N LYS A 80 20.46 3.88 -30.67
CA LYS A 80 21.01 3.33 -31.89
C LYS A 80 22.14 4.25 -32.35
N GLU A 81 23.30 3.66 -32.61
CA GLU A 81 24.38 4.35 -33.30
C GLU A 81 24.33 4.00 -34.80
N VAL A 82 24.53 5.00 -35.65
CA VAL A 82 24.62 4.82 -37.10
C VAL A 82 26.09 4.93 -37.47
N VAL A 83 26.66 3.85 -37.98
CA VAL A 83 28.04 3.79 -38.46
C VAL A 83 28.05 3.78 -39.98
N GLU A 84 28.99 4.50 -40.57
CA GLU A 84 29.17 4.57 -42.01
C GLU A 84 30.42 3.81 -42.44
N ASP A 85 30.25 2.83 -43.33
CA ASP A 85 31.34 2.08 -43.93
C ASP A 85 31.48 2.43 -45.41
N GLN A 86 32.71 2.74 -45.83
CA GLN A 86 33.02 2.97 -47.25
C GLN A 86 33.24 1.63 -47.96
N LYS A 87 32.55 1.42 -49.09
CA LYS A 87 32.73 0.25 -49.95
C LYS A 87 33.07 0.68 -51.37
N THR A 88 34.10 0.07 -51.95
CA THR A 88 34.48 0.25 -53.35
C THR A 88 33.96 -0.94 -54.16
N ILE A 89 33.17 -0.66 -55.20
CA ILE A 89 32.62 -1.66 -56.12
C ILE A 89 33.08 -1.28 -57.53
N THR A 90 33.75 -2.19 -58.23
CA THR A 90 34.15 -1.99 -59.62
C THR A 90 33.13 -2.65 -60.54
N ILE A 91 32.50 -1.86 -61.40
CA ILE A 91 31.48 -2.31 -62.34
C ILE A 91 31.99 -2.01 -63.75
N PRO A 92 32.13 -3.01 -64.65
CA PRO A 92 32.49 -2.75 -66.03
C PRO A 92 31.31 -2.09 -66.76
N VAL A 93 31.60 -1.06 -67.55
CA VAL A 93 30.63 -0.39 -68.42
C VAL A 93 31.07 -0.53 -69.87
N LYS A 94 30.10 -0.61 -70.78
CA LYS A 94 30.32 -0.73 -72.21
C LYS A 94 29.91 0.55 -72.93
N ARG A 95 30.61 0.81 -74.04
CA ARG A 95 30.28 1.83 -75.01
C ARG A 95 30.21 1.19 -76.39
N GLU A 96 29.18 1.54 -77.13
CA GLU A 96 28.97 1.13 -78.52
C GLU A 96 29.45 2.26 -79.43
N GLU A 97 30.41 1.96 -80.30
CA GLU A 97 30.97 2.89 -81.28
C GLU A 97 30.77 2.32 -82.69
N MET A 98 30.30 3.16 -83.60
CA MET A 98 30.31 2.88 -85.03
C MET A 98 31.62 3.36 -85.62
N VAL A 99 32.33 2.48 -86.31
CA VAL A 99 33.55 2.81 -87.06
C VAL A 99 33.22 2.81 -88.55
N ILE A 100 33.49 3.93 -89.20
CA ILE A 100 33.39 4.08 -90.65
C ILE A 100 34.81 4.25 -91.18
N GLU A 101 35.24 3.35 -92.06
CA GLU A 101 36.52 3.42 -92.75
C GLU A 101 36.33 4.13 -94.11
N ALA A 102 37.06 5.22 -94.34
CA ALA A 102 37.05 5.97 -95.59
C ALA A 102 38.45 5.95 -96.24
N GLY A 103 38.64 5.12 -97.26
CA GLY A 103 39.93 4.98 -97.95
C GLY A 103 40.96 4.18 -97.15
N SER A 104 42.25 4.34 -97.46
CA SER A 104 43.32 3.52 -96.86
C SER A 104 43.81 4.01 -95.49
N GLU A 105 43.45 5.23 -95.05
CA GLU A 105 44.05 5.85 -93.85
C GLU A 105 43.08 6.67 -92.96
N GLU A 106 41.79 6.82 -93.30
CA GLU A 106 40.85 7.62 -92.48
C GLU A 106 39.80 6.74 -91.78
N GLU A 107 39.74 6.82 -90.45
CA GLU A 107 38.70 6.22 -89.61
C GLU A 107 37.86 7.32 -88.93
N LEU A 108 36.53 7.24 -89.04
CA LEU A 108 35.58 8.07 -88.29
C LEU A 108 34.86 7.21 -87.25
N ARG A 109 34.93 7.60 -85.98
CA ARG A 109 34.26 6.93 -84.86
C ARG A 109 33.09 7.76 -84.35
N ILE A 110 31.88 7.20 -84.40
CA ILE A 110 30.65 7.84 -83.94
C ILE A 110 30.15 7.06 -82.71
N PRO A 111 30.09 7.66 -81.51
CA PRO A 111 29.49 7.01 -80.36
C PRO A 111 27.98 6.86 -80.57
N LEU A 112 27.44 5.67 -80.29
CA LEU A 112 26.01 5.36 -80.45
C LEU A 112 25.30 5.28 -79.11
N LYS A 113 25.85 4.47 -78.19
CA LYS A 113 25.25 4.17 -76.89
C LYS A 113 26.32 3.98 -75.84
N GLU A 114 25.98 4.30 -74.61
CA GLU A 114 26.82 4.15 -73.44
C GLU A 114 25.99 3.58 -72.30
N GLU A 115 26.59 2.66 -71.53
CA GLU A 115 25.99 2.15 -70.29
C GLU A 115 26.17 3.19 -69.16
N GLU A 116 25.08 3.48 -68.45
CA GLU A 116 25.05 4.38 -67.30
C GLU A 116 24.79 3.57 -66.01
N ILE A 117 25.44 3.95 -64.91
CA ILE A 117 25.28 3.28 -63.60
C ILE A 117 24.35 4.10 -62.71
N ASP A 118 23.29 3.48 -62.20
CA ASP A 118 22.44 4.02 -61.14
C ASP A 118 22.65 3.25 -59.83
N ILE A 119 22.90 3.96 -58.73
CA ILE A 119 23.20 3.40 -57.41
C ILE A 119 22.18 3.91 -56.40
N SER A 120 21.41 2.99 -55.81
CA SER A 120 20.48 3.29 -54.72
C SER A 120 20.76 2.39 -53.50
N LYS A 121 20.60 2.96 -52.31
CA LYS A 121 20.68 2.25 -51.03
C LYS A 121 19.30 2.17 -50.42
N HIS A 122 18.90 0.99 -49.95
CA HIS A 122 17.66 0.79 -49.19
C HIS A 122 18.00 0.25 -47.79
N PRO A 123 17.31 0.71 -46.74
CA PRO A 123 17.53 0.20 -45.38
C PRO A 123 17.00 -1.23 -45.26
N VAL A 124 17.70 -2.06 -44.49
CA VAL A 124 17.28 -3.43 -44.15
C VAL A 124 17.33 -3.63 -42.65
N GLN A 125 16.35 -4.34 -42.09
CA GLN A 125 16.36 -4.72 -40.68
C GLN A 125 17.33 -5.88 -40.49
N LEU A 126 18.32 -5.69 -39.60
CA LEU A 126 19.29 -6.72 -39.27
C LEU A 126 18.86 -7.48 -38.03
N ASN A 127 18.81 -6.79 -36.89
CA ASN A 127 18.56 -7.38 -35.58
C ASN A 127 17.50 -6.60 -34.80
N GLU A 128 16.77 -7.32 -33.96
CA GLU A 128 15.84 -6.78 -32.96
C GLU A 128 16.46 -6.92 -31.57
N VAL A 129 16.28 -5.90 -30.72
CA VAL A 129 16.72 -5.91 -29.33
C VAL A 129 15.51 -5.71 -28.43
N THR A 130 15.21 -6.70 -27.59
CA THR A 130 14.11 -6.67 -26.62
C THR A 130 14.66 -6.45 -25.22
N VAL A 131 14.05 -5.53 -24.46
CA VAL A 131 14.45 -5.24 -23.08
C VAL A 131 13.26 -5.48 -22.16
N GLU A 132 13.44 -6.40 -21.23
CA GLU A 132 12.41 -6.82 -20.28
C GLU A 132 12.84 -6.53 -18.84
N LYS A 133 11.86 -6.14 -18.03
CA LYS A 133 12.05 -5.94 -16.59
C LYS A 133 11.43 -7.11 -15.85
N HIS A 134 12.24 -7.81 -15.07
CA HIS A 134 11.78 -8.86 -14.17
C HIS A 134 11.85 -8.38 -12.72
N GLN A 135 10.85 -8.76 -11.92
CA GLN A 135 10.88 -8.60 -10.48
C GLN A 135 11.50 -9.86 -9.88
N VAL A 136 12.49 -9.68 -9.02
CA VAL A 136 13.14 -10.76 -8.28
C VAL A 136 12.87 -10.50 -6.80
N GLU A 137 12.46 -11.55 -6.09
CA GLU A 137 12.27 -11.49 -4.64
C GLU A 137 13.56 -11.91 -3.94
N ASP A 138 13.90 -11.17 -2.89
CA ASP A 138 15.03 -11.46 -2.02
C ASP A 138 14.57 -11.40 -0.55
N VAL A 139 15.21 -12.20 0.30
CA VAL A 139 14.84 -12.33 1.72
C VAL A 139 15.87 -11.60 2.57
N GLN A 140 15.43 -10.59 3.30
CA GLN A 140 16.26 -9.87 4.27
C GLN A 140 15.86 -10.25 5.70
N HIS A 141 16.86 -10.56 6.52
CA HIS A 141 16.65 -10.84 7.94
C HIS A 141 16.84 -9.55 8.75
N ILE A 142 15.77 -9.11 9.41
CA ILE A 142 15.77 -7.95 10.31
C ILE A 142 15.67 -8.48 11.74
N LYS A 143 16.55 -8.00 12.63
CA LYS A 143 16.55 -8.35 14.04
C LYS A 143 16.37 -7.10 14.88
N GLU A 144 15.24 -7.01 15.56
CA GLU A 144 14.90 -5.92 16.47
C GLU A 144 14.64 -6.44 17.88
N THR A 145 14.83 -5.59 18.89
CA THR A 145 14.53 -5.91 20.30
C THR A 145 13.28 -5.14 20.70
N LEU A 146 12.23 -5.84 21.09
CA LEU A 146 10.97 -5.26 21.57
C LEU A 146 10.90 -5.33 23.09
N LYS A 147 10.38 -4.28 23.71
CA LYS A 147 10.18 -4.21 25.15
C LYS A 147 8.75 -4.58 25.53
N LYS A 148 8.63 -5.22 26.69
CA LYS A 148 7.38 -5.52 27.35
C LYS A 148 7.49 -5.18 28.83
N GLU A 149 6.54 -4.41 29.33
CA GLU A 149 6.43 -4.11 30.75
C GLU A 149 5.71 -5.25 31.46
N THR A 150 6.23 -5.70 32.60
CA THR A 150 5.63 -6.72 33.46
C THR A 150 5.44 -6.16 34.85
N ALA A 151 4.27 -6.36 35.45
CA ALA A 151 4.04 -5.98 36.85
C ALA A 151 4.77 -6.98 37.76
N VAL A 152 5.50 -6.44 38.75
CA VAL A 152 6.10 -7.21 39.84
C VAL A 152 5.60 -6.59 41.14
N VAL A 153 4.97 -7.39 41.99
CA VAL A 153 4.40 -6.94 43.27
C VAL A 153 5.28 -7.46 44.40
N GLU A 154 5.88 -6.55 45.16
CA GLU A 154 6.68 -6.87 46.34
C GLU A 154 5.99 -6.28 47.58
N SER A 155 5.86 -7.06 48.65
CA SER A 155 5.24 -6.62 49.90
C SER A 155 6.14 -6.90 51.10
N GLU A 156 6.22 -5.94 52.03
CA GLU A 156 6.94 -6.09 53.30
C GLU A 156 5.95 -6.01 54.48
N GLY A 157 6.01 -6.96 55.41
CA GLY A 157 5.08 -7.07 56.54
C GLY A 157 3.92 -8.04 56.29
N GLN A 158 2.76 -7.83 56.93
CA GLN A 158 1.54 -8.63 56.70
C GLN A 158 0.66 -7.92 55.67
N ALA A 159 0.91 -8.19 54.39
CA ALA A 159 0.07 -7.78 53.28
C ALA A 159 -0.62 -9.00 52.66
N ASP A 160 -1.92 -8.87 52.36
CA ASP A 160 -2.71 -9.90 51.69
C ASP A 160 -2.69 -9.63 50.17
N VAL A 161 -1.90 -10.41 49.42
CA VAL A 161 -1.71 -10.25 47.96
C VAL A 161 -2.43 -11.40 47.25
N VAL A 162 -3.40 -11.06 46.40
CA VAL A 162 -4.12 -12.03 45.56
C VAL A 162 -3.58 -11.90 44.14
N GLU A 163 -2.79 -12.89 43.70
CA GLU A 163 -2.34 -13.00 42.30
C GLU A 163 -3.35 -13.85 41.52
N GLU A 164 -3.91 -13.29 40.46
CA GLU A 164 -4.70 -14.04 39.48
C GLU A 164 -3.73 -14.54 38.39
N GLU A 165 -3.59 -15.86 38.22
CA GLU A 165 -2.78 -16.43 37.13
C GLU A 165 -3.47 -16.20 35.79
N ASP A 166 -2.88 -15.38 34.92
CA ASP A 166 -3.29 -15.25 33.53
C ASP A 166 -3.00 -16.57 32.78
N LYS A 167 -4.07 -17.19 32.25
CA LYS A 167 -4.07 -18.52 31.60
C LYS A 167 -3.65 -18.50 30.13
#